data_AF-A0A527ZD26-F1
#
_entry.id   AF-A0A527ZD26-F1
#
_cell.length_a   1.000
_cell.length_b   1.000
_cell.length_c   1.000
_cell.angle_alpha   90.00
_cell.angle_beta   90.00
_cell.angle_gamma   90.00
#
_symmetry.space_group_name_H-M   'P 1'
#
loop_
_entity.id
_entity.type
_entity.pdbx_description
1 polymer ?
#
loop_
_entity_poly.entity_id
_entity_poly.type
_entity_poly.pdbx_seq_one_letter_code
_entity_poly.pdbx_strand_id
1 'polypeptide(L)' 'MAKIKVANPVVELDGDEMTRIIWQFIKDKLIHPYLDLKLEYYDLSVEHRDATNDQVTIDSANAIKKHGVGVKCAT' A
#
# COMPACT_ATOMS: atom_id res chain seq x y z
N MET A 1 10.49 -22.60 3.64
CA MET A 1 10.24 -22.48 2.19
C MET A 1 10.88 -21.19 1.70
N ALA A 2 11.37 -21.16 0.46
CA ALA A 2 11.76 -19.89 -0.17
C ALA A 2 10.51 -19.03 -0.41
N LYS A 3 10.64 -17.71 -0.28
CA LYS A 3 9.54 -16.78 -0.58
C LYS A 3 9.25 -16.78 -2.09
N ILE A 4 7.99 -16.61 -2.46
CA ILE A 4 7.58 -16.46 -3.86
C ILE A 4 8.01 -15.06 -4.32
N LYS A 5 8.82 -15.00 -5.36
CA LYS A 5 9.30 -13.73 -5.92
C LYS A 5 8.22 -13.10 -6.80
N VAL A 6 7.79 -11.89 -6.44
CA VAL A 6 6.82 -11.13 -7.24
C VAL A 6 7.58 -10.32 -8.29
N ALA A 7 7.21 -10.48 -9.56
CA ALA A 7 7.96 -9.93 -10.69
C ALA A 7 7.87 -8.40 -10.80
N ASN A 8 6.69 -7.83 -10.52
CA ASN A 8 6.41 -6.40 -10.65
C ASN A 8 6.01 -5.80 -9.29
N PRO A 9 6.26 -4.48 -9.08
CA PRO A 9 5.79 -3.79 -7.88
C PRO A 9 4.26 -3.76 -7.80
N VAL A 10 3.76 -3.73 -6.57
CA VAL A 10 2.34 -3.43 -6.27
C VAL A 10 2.29 -2.09 -5.56
N VAL A 11 1.34 -1.23 -5.95
CA VAL A 11 1.12 0.05 -5.27
C VAL A 11 0.31 -0.20 -4.01
N GLU A 12 0.83 0.25 -2.87
CA GLU A 12 0.18 0.14 -1.57
C GLU A 12 -0.31 1.51 -1.14
N LEU A 13 -1.61 1.61 -0.85
CA LEU A 13 -2.24 2.81 -0.34
C LEU A 13 -2.69 2.51 1.09
N ASP A 14 -1.95 3.03 2.07
CA ASP A 14 -2.29 2.87 3.48
C ASP A 14 -3.45 3.79 3.87
N GLY A 15 -4.09 3.50 4.99
CA GLY A 15 -5.36 4.10 5.37
C GLY A 15 -5.40 4.58 6.81
N ASP A 16 -6.61 4.60 7.37
CA ASP A 16 -6.88 5.20 8.67
C ASP A 16 -7.41 4.18 9.70
N GLU A 17 -7.42 4.62 10.96
CA GLU A 17 -8.08 3.98 12.10
C GLU A 17 -7.78 2.47 12.27
N MET A 18 -8.82 1.67 12.52
CA MET A 18 -8.67 0.24 12.80
C MET A 18 -8.20 -0.55 11.57
N THR A 19 -8.56 -0.09 10.37
CA THR A 19 -8.14 -0.74 9.12
C THR A 19 -6.64 -0.62 8.89
N ARG A 20 -6.00 0.49 9.27
CA ARG A 20 -4.53 0.63 9.23
C ARG A 20 -3.82 -0.41 10.08
N ILE A 21 -4.31 -0.64 11.30
CA ILE A 21 -3.74 -1.62 12.23
C ILE A 21 -3.93 -3.05 11.70
N ILE A 22 -5.13 -3.39 11.23
CA ILE A 22 -5.40 -4.72 10.63
C ILE A 22 -4.56 -4.92 9.36
N TRP A 23 -4.40 -3.88 8.55
CA TRP A 23 -3.59 -3.92 7.32
C TRP A 23 -2.13 -4.27 7.61
N GLN A 24 -1.55 -3.67 8.65
CA GLN A 24 -0.21 -4.04 9.10
C GLN A 24 -0.13 -5.51 9.54
N PHE A 25 -1.12 -6.02 10.29
CA PHE A 25 -1.17 -7.43 10.67
C PHE A 25 -1.30 -8.38 9.48
N ILE A 26 -2.09 -8.02 8.47
CA ILE A 26 -2.20 -8.80 7.23
C ILE A 26 -0.84 -8.86 6.53
N LYS A 27 -0.16 -7.72 6.36
CA LYS A 27 1.17 -7.69 5.75
C LYS A 27 2.17 -8.57 6.48
N ASP A 28 2.26 -8.42 7.81
CA ASP A 28 3.26 -9.11 8.62
C ASP A 28 3.01 -10.60 8.78
N LYS A 29 1.74 -11.01 8.91
CA LYS A 29 1.40 -12.42 9.19
C LYS A 29 1.09 -13.20 7.92
N LEU A 30 0.56 -12.56 6.90
CA LEU A 30 -0.06 -13.25 5.75
C LEU A 30 0.60 -12.93 4.41
N ILE A 31 1.42 -11.87 4.30
CA ILE A 31 2.05 -11.49 3.02
C ILE A 31 3.57 -11.66 3.08
N HIS A 32 4.26 -10.87 3.90
CA HIS A 32 5.73 -10.84 3.97
C HIS A 32 6.40 -12.16 4.37
N PRO A 33 5.78 -13.08 5.14
CA PRO A 33 6.37 -14.39 5.39
C PRO A 33 6.47 -15.25 4.12
N TYR A 34 5.63 -14.99 3.12
CA TYR A 34 5.46 -15.87 1.95
C TYR A 34 5.91 -15.22 0.64
N LEU A 35 5.87 -13.90 0.53
CA LEU A 35 6.19 -13.17 -0.70
C LEU A 35 7.44 -12.29 -0.54
N ASP A 36 8.32 -12.33 -1.54
CA ASP A 36 9.32 -11.31 -1.80
C ASP A 36 8.70 -10.31 -2.78
N LEU A 37 8.11 -9.25 -2.22
CA LEU A 37 7.24 -8.29 -2.89
C LEU A 37 7.77 -6.87 -2.68
N LYS A 38 7.93 -6.13 -3.77
CA LYS A 38 8.22 -4.70 -3.74
C LYS A 38 6.91 -3.92 -3.68
N LEU A 39 6.75 -3.12 -2.63
CA LEU A 39 5.62 -2.21 -2.48
C LEU A 39 6.05 -0.77 -2.81
N GLU A 40 5.30 -0.10 -3.67
CA GLU A 40 5.40 1.35 -3.88
C GLU A 40 4.34 2.00 -2.98
N TYR A 41 4.80 2.55 -1.87
CA TYR A 41 3.96 2.93 -0.74
C TYR A 41 3.50 4.39 -0.80
N TYR A 42 2.22 4.61 -0.50
CA TYR A 42 1.58 5.91 -0.35
C TYR A 42 0.75 5.93 0.93
N ASP A 43 0.97 6.92 1.80
CA ASP A 43 0.18 7.11 3.01
C ASP A 43 -1.06 7.95 2.68
N LEU A 44 -2.25 7.33 2.64
CA LEU A 44 -3.50 8.08 2.47
C LEU A 44 -4.22 8.33 3.79
N SER A 45 -3.51 8.33 4.92
CA SER A 45 -4.11 8.80 6.17
C SER A 45 -4.64 10.23 6.03
N VAL A 46 -5.67 10.56 6.79
CA VAL A 46 -6.27 11.91 6.77
C VAL A 46 -5.24 13.02 7.03
N GLU A 47 -4.30 12.78 7.93
CA GLU A 47 -3.24 13.71 8.29
C GLU A 47 -2.26 13.95 7.14
N HIS A 48 -1.89 12.88 6.40
CA HIS A 48 -0.97 13.01 5.28
C HIS A 48 -1.64 13.60 4.04
N ARG A 49 -2.91 13.28 3.81
CA ARG A 49 -3.72 13.94 2.78
C ARG A 49 -3.82 15.44 3.06
N ASP A 50 -4.12 15.85 4.29
CA ASP A 50 -4.17 17.27 4.65
C ASP A 50 -2.81 17.97 4.46
N ALA A 51 -1.72 17.38 4.98
CA ALA A 51 -0.37 17.92 4.87
C ALA A 51 0.13 18.10 3.42
N THR A 52 -0.41 17.32 2.49
CA THR A 52 -0.02 17.35 1.07
C THR A 52 -1.02 18.07 0.17
N ASN A 53 -2.07 18.69 0.73
CA ASN A 53 -3.22 19.21 -0.03
C ASN A 53 -3.80 18.14 -0.98
N ASP A 54 -3.89 16.91 -0.49
CA ASP A 54 -4.38 15.71 -1.18
C ASP A 54 -3.58 15.29 -2.43
N GLN A 55 -2.37 15.84 -2.63
CA GLN A 55 -1.49 15.47 -3.74
C GLN A 55 -1.09 13.99 -3.70
N VAL A 56 -0.91 13.42 -2.50
CA VAL A 56 -0.59 12.00 -2.33
C VAL A 56 -1.66 11.08 -2.94
N THR A 57 -2.93 11.48 -2.90
CA THR A 57 -4.03 10.72 -3.49
C THR A 57 -3.90 10.67 -5.02
N ILE A 58 -3.56 11.80 -5.64
CA ILE A 58 -3.33 11.89 -7.08
C ILE A 58 -2.10 11.05 -7.49
N ASP A 59 -1.02 11.16 -6.72
CA ASP A 59 0.24 10.45 -7.00
C ASP A 59 0.05 8.94 -6.90
N SER A 60 -0.69 8.47 -5.90
CA SER A 60 -1.01 7.05 -5.74
C SER A 60 -1.84 6.51 -6.91
N ALA A 61 -2.81 7.29 -7.42
CA ALA A 61 -3.60 6.92 -8.60
C ALA A 61 -2.75 6.84 -9.87
N ASN A 62 -1.80 7.77 -10.05
CA ASN A 62 -0.86 7.73 -11.17
C ASN A 62 0.10 6.54 -11.07
N ALA A 63 0.54 6.18 -9.87
CA ALA A 63 1.36 4.99 -9.65
C ALA A 63 0.58 3.71 -9.98
N ILE A 64 -0.69 3.61 -9.56
CA ILE A 64 -1.54 2.48 -9.94
C ILE A 64 -1.67 2.40 -11.46
N LYS A 65 -1.93 3.53 -12.13
CA LYS A 65 -2.01 3.58 -13.60
C LYS A 65 -0.73 3.11 -14.28
N LYS A 66 0.44 3.42 -13.72
CA LYS A 66 1.76 3.00 -14.22
C LYS A 66 2.04 1.51 -13.98
N HIS A 67 1.70 0.98 -12.80
CA HIS A 67 2.04 -0.38 -12.39
C HIS A 67 0.94 -1.42 -12.67
N GLY A 68 -0.29 -0.97 -12.93
CA GLY A 68 -1.45 -1.79 -13.26
C GLY A 68 -2.13 -2.45 -12.06
N VAL A 69 -1.50 -2.46 -10.88
CA VAL A 69 -2.03 -3.12 -9.67
C VAL A 69 -1.84 -2.22 -8.45
N GLY A 70 -2.94 -1.98 -7.74
CA GLY A 70 -2.96 -1.30 -6.45
C GLY A 70 -3.79 -2.05 -5.42
N VAL A 71 -3.40 -1.95 -4.16
CA VAL A 71 -4.18 -2.42 -3.01
C VAL A 71 -4.37 -1.25 -2.05
N LYS A 72 -5.61 -1.05 -1.59
CA LYS A 72 -6.00 0.12 -0.82
C LYS A 72 -6.63 -0.29 0.50
N CYS A 73 -6.08 0.24 1.58
CA CYS A 73 -6.70 0.26 2.90
C CYS A 73 -7.82 1.33 2.96
N ALA A 74 -8.81 1.15 3.84
CA ALA A 74 -9.89 2.13 3.99
C ALA A 74 -9.35 3.46 4.58
N THR A 75 -9.88 4.59 4.09
CA THR A 75 -9.42 5.97 4.32
C THR A 75 -10.61 6.88 4.54
#